data_AF-A0A1E7J7G8-F1
#
_entry.id   AF-A0A1E7J7G8-F1
#
_cell.length_a   1.000
_cell.length_b   1.000
_cell.length_c   1.000
_cell.angle_alpha   90.00
_cell.angle_beta   90.00
_cell.angle_gamma   90.00
#
_symmetry.space_group_name_H-M   'P 1'
#
loop_
_entity.id
_entity.type
_entity.pdbx_description
1 polymer ?
#
loop_
_entity_poly.entity_id
_entity_poly.type
_entity_poly.pdbx_seq_one_letter_code
_entity_poly.pdbx_strand_id
1 'polypeptide(L)'
;MKPIILLFFLFCFVNVYASEECPNEKAFLDNGWIVHSEKEFDKILEEKLSEFVPEVGTNLVLDDAESYISDFSHDCYLIMWVMIWDRVSTVRDEMWGDIVLSRTCPYTGEYTEIRWYDPVTKKKHIVYNPEHACCLTTKVPLAYNTMF
;
A
#
# COMPACT_ATOMS: atom_id res chain seq x y z
N MET A 1 -28.96 -28.40 42.18
CA MET A 1 -27.64 -27.99 41.67
C MET A 1 -27.41 -28.53 40.25
N LYS A 2 -28.10 -27.99 39.23
CA LYS A 2 -27.93 -28.39 37.81
C LYS A 2 -28.09 -27.28 36.73
N PRO A 3 -28.35 -25.99 37.03
CA PRO A 3 -28.35 -24.96 35.97
C PRO A 3 -27.04 -24.14 35.86
N ILE A 4 -26.14 -24.21 36.86
CA ILE A 4 -24.94 -23.33 36.92
C ILE A 4 -23.85 -23.76 35.93
N ILE A 5 -23.78 -25.04 35.57
CA ILE A 5 -22.76 -25.58 34.65
C ILE A 5 -23.02 -25.16 33.20
N LEU A 6 -24.28 -24.89 32.82
CA LEU A 6 -24.63 -24.50 31.45
C LEU A 6 -24.21 -23.06 31.10
N LEU A 7 -24.12 -22.18 32.11
CA LEU A 7 -23.74 -20.78 31.91
C LEU A 7 -22.23 -20.62 31.66
N PHE A 8 -21.40 -21.55 32.14
CA PHE A 8 -19.95 -21.49 32.00
C PHE A 8 -19.48 -21.88 30.59
N PHE A 9 -20.24 -22.71 29.87
CA PHE A 9 -19.92 -23.10 28.49
C PHE A 9 -20.29 -22.02 27.46
N LEU A 10 -21.17 -21.08 27.79
CA LEU A 10 -21.61 -20.05 26.86
C LEU A 10 -20.61 -18.88 26.73
N PHE A 11 -19.69 -18.72 27.68
CA PHE A 11 -18.69 -17.65 27.68
C PHE A 11 -17.37 -18.00 26.96
N CYS A 12 -17.21 -19.23 26.45
CA CYS A 12 -16.00 -19.63 25.71
C CYS A 12 -16.01 -19.25 24.22
N PHE A 13 -17.07 -18.61 23.73
CA PHE A 13 -17.18 -18.14 22.34
C PHE A 13 -17.02 -16.62 22.21
N VAL A 14 -16.18 -16.00 23.05
CA VAL A 14 -15.57 -14.73 22.66
C VAL A 14 -14.62 -15.06 21.52
N ASN A 15 -15.13 -14.92 20.30
CA ASN A 15 -14.32 -14.91 19.08
C ASN A 15 -13.21 -13.88 19.31
N VAL A 16 -12.00 -14.38 19.53
CA VAL A 16 -10.79 -13.61 19.31
C VAL A 16 -10.76 -13.37 17.81
N TYR A 17 -11.43 -12.30 17.38
CA TYR A 17 -11.10 -11.67 16.12
C TYR A 17 -9.71 -11.08 16.34
N ALA A 18 -8.69 -11.91 16.18
CA ALA A 18 -7.37 -11.42 15.85
C ALA A 18 -7.54 -10.75 14.49
N SER A 19 -7.89 -9.46 14.51
CA SER A 19 -7.51 -8.59 13.41
C SER A 19 -6.00 -8.71 13.37
N GLU A 20 -5.46 -9.43 12.40
CA GLU A 20 -4.03 -9.38 12.12
C GLU A 20 -3.75 -7.94 11.70
N GLU A 21 -3.40 -7.09 12.68
CA GLU A 21 -2.96 -5.73 12.41
C GLU A 21 -1.76 -5.82 11.47
N CYS A 22 -1.85 -5.16 10.33
CA CYS A 22 -0.76 -5.11 9.36
C CYS A 22 0.45 -4.44 10.04
N PRO A 23 1.56 -5.18 10.29
CA PRO A 23 2.65 -4.68 11.12
C PRO A 23 3.31 -3.42 10.55
N ASN A 24 3.27 -3.25 9.22
CA ASN A 24 3.85 -2.12 8.52
C ASN A 24 2.95 -0.87 8.52
N GLU A 25 1.64 -1.02 8.76
CA GLU A 25 0.69 0.10 8.78
C GLU A 25 1.10 1.16 9.81
N LYS A 26 1.46 0.71 11.01
CA LYS A 26 1.95 1.59 12.06
C LYS A 26 3.18 2.38 11.61
N ALA A 27 4.11 1.75 10.91
CA ALA A 27 5.31 2.44 10.42
C ALA A 27 4.97 3.53 9.41
N PHE A 28 4.02 3.30 8.50
CA PHE A 28 3.53 4.32 7.57
C PHE A 28 2.83 5.48 8.30
N LEU A 29 1.93 5.18 9.23
CA LEU A 29 1.21 6.18 10.01
C LEU A 29 2.16 7.03 10.87
N ASP A 30 3.13 6.40 11.55
CA ASP A 30 4.14 7.10 12.36
C ASP A 30 5.05 8.00 11.49
N ASN A 31 5.17 7.72 10.18
CA ASN A 31 5.86 8.55 9.19
C ASN A 31 4.94 9.58 8.48
N GLY A 32 3.72 9.78 8.99
CA GLY A 32 2.80 10.82 8.51
C GLY A 32 2.07 10.49 7.20
N TRP A 33 2.05 9.21 6.80
CA TRP A 33 1.29 8.75 5.64
C TRP A 33 -0.19 8.62 5.96
N ILE A 34 -1.01 8.77 4.91
CA ILE A 34 -2.42 8.39 4.91
C ILE A 34 -2.51 6.99 4.32
N VAL A 35 -2.86 6.03 5.17
CA VAL A 35 -3.14 4.65 4.77
C VAL A 35 -4.63 4.54 4.49
N HIS A 36 -4.99 4.19 3.26
CA HIS A 36 -6.41 3.97 2.90
C HIS A 36 -6.79 2.51 3.10
N SER A 37 -8.09 2.23 3.20
CA SER A 37 -8.56 0.86 3.33
C SER A 37 -8.31 0.07 2.04
N GLU A 38 -7.89 -1.17 2.19
CA GLU A 38 -7.74 -2.15 1.12
C GLU A 38 -9.06 -2.39 0.35
N LYS A 39 -10.21 -2.13 0.99
CA LYS A 39 -11.54 -2.21 0.34
C LYS A 39 -11.78 -1.10 -0.68
N GLU A 40 -11.00 -0.03 -0.62
CA GLU A 40 -11.10 1.11 -1.53
C GLU A 40 -10.09 1.00 -2.68
N PHE A 41 -9.28 -0.07 -2.71
CA PHE A 41 -8.17 -0.23 -3.65
C PHE A 41 -8.59 -0.03 -5.11
N ASP A 42 -9.59 -0.77 -5.61
CA ASP A 42 -9.99 -0.69 -7.02
C ASP A 42 -10.47 0.70 -7.43
N LYS A 43 -11.26 1.33 -6.55
CA LYS A 43 -11.77 2.69 -6.78
C LYS A 43 -10.62 3.71 -6.82
N ILE A 44 -9.71 3.63 -5.85
CA ILE A 44 -8.54 4.52 -5.79
C ILE A 44 -7.64 4.27 -7.00
N LEU A 45 -7.41 3.02 -7.37
CA LEU A 45 -6.61 2.66 -8.52
C LEU A 45 -7.19 3.25 -9.80
N GLU A 46 -8.49 3.07 -10.05
CA GLU A 46 -9.17 3.63 -11.23
C GLU A 46 -9.03 5.17 -11.27
N GLU A 47 -9.35 5.83 -10.15
CA GLU A 47 -9.25 7.28 -10.03
C GLU A 47 -7.83 7.77 -10.31
N LYS A 48 -6.83 7.18 -9.64
CA LYS A 48 -5.44 7.61 -9.73
C LYS A 48 -4.82 7.27 -11.08
N LEU A 49 -5.14 6.14 -11.70
CA LEU A 49 -4.68 5.85 -13.05
C LEU A 49 -5.28 6.83 -14.07
N SER A 50 -6.55 7.22 -13.91
CA SER A 50 -7.16 8.23 -14.79
C SER A 50 -6.51 9.61 -14.66
N GLU A 51 -5.97 9.93 -13.47
CA GLU A 51 -5.19 11.14 -13.20
C GLU A 51 -3.77 11.04 -13.78
N PHE A 52 -3.06 9.94 -13.50
CA PHE A 52 -1.63 9.84 -13.76
C PHE A 52 -1.29 9.48 -15.20
N VAL A 53 -2.05 8.57 -15.83
CA VAL A 53 -1.73 8.08 -17.18
C VAL A 53 -1.63 9.21 -18.22
N PRO A 54 -2.54 10.21 -18.25
CA PRO A 54 -2.42 11.34 -19.17
C PRO A 54 -1.18 12.22 -18.95
N GLU A 55 -0.58 12.21 -17.75
CA GLU A 55 0.59 13.02 -17.43
C GLU A 55 1.92 12.37 -17.82
N VAL A 56 1.92 11.07 -18.15
CA VAL A 56 3.14 10.33 -18.54
C VAL A 56 3.78 10.93 -19.79
N GLY A 57 5.08 11.22 -19.69
CA GLY A 57 5.86 11.83 -20.76
C GLY A 57 5.67 13.35 -20.89
N THR A 58 4.84 13.95 -20.04
CA THR A 58 4.68 15.41 -19.95
C THR A 58 5.12 15.90 -18.57
N ASN A 59 4.26 15.75 -17.57
CA ASN A 59 4.55 16.12 -16.19
C ASN A 59 5.08 14.93 -15.39
N LEU A 60 4.79 13.68 -15.76
CA LEU A 60 5.35 12.49 -15.12
C LEU A 60 6.47 11.87 -15.95
N VAL A 61 7.62 11.68 -15.30
CA VAL A 61 8.81 11.05 -15.88
C VAL A 61 9.19 9.86 -15.04
N LEU A 62 9.53 8.73 -15.68
CA LEU A 62 10.02 7.55 -14.99
C LEU A 62 11.38 7.86 -14.38
N ASP A 63 11.50 7.72 -13.06
CA ASP A 63 12.76 7.92 -12.33
C ASP A 63 13.51 6.60 -12.24
N ASP A 64 12.85 5.56 -11.71
CA ASP A 64 13.43 4.23 -11.55
C ASP A 64 12.37 3.12 -11.67
N ALA A 65 12.84 1.89 -11.90
CA ALA A 65 12.03 0.69 -11.84
C ALA A 65 12.84 -0.49 -11.33
N GLU A 66 12.40 -1.09 -10.22
CA GLU A 66 13.07 -2.22 -9.58
C GLU A 66 12.12 -3.41 -9.34
N SER A 67 12.69 -4.60 -9.19
CA SER A 67 11.94 -5.80 -8.82
C SER A 67 12.42 -6.35 -7.48
N TYR A 68 11.48 -6.76 -6.62
CA TYR A 68 11.80 -7.42 -5.35
C TYR A 68 10.81 -8.54 -5.03
N ILE A 69 11.22 -9.49 -4.19
CA ILE A 69 10.32 -10.54 -3.69
C ILE A 69 9.58 -9.98 -2.48
N SER A 70 8.26 -10.03 -2.50
CA SER A 70 7.46 -9.52 -1.38
C SER A 70 7.36 -10.54 -0.26
N ASP A 71 7.67 -10.13 0.97
CA ASP A 71 7.47 -10.95 2.17
C ASP A 71 6.02 -10.94 2.67
N PHE A 72 5.13 -10.16 2.03
CA PHE A 72 3.75 -9.91 2.47
C PHE A 72 2.71 -10.21 1.39
N SER A 73 3.10 -10.90 0.33
CA SER A 73 2.17 -11.45 -0.65
C SER A 73 1.55 -12.76 -0.18
N HIS A 74 0.35 -13.06 -0.67
CA HIS A 74 -0.28 -14.37 -0.43
C HIS A 74 0.50 -15.53 -1.06
N ASP A 75 1.32 -15.25 -2.08
CA ASP A 75 2.29 -16.17 -2.65
C ASP A 75 3.70 -15.81 -2.16
N CYS A 76 4.34 -16.70 -1.40
CA CYS A 76 5.66 -16.51 -0.80
C CYS A 76 6.79 -16.26 -1.83
N TYR A 77 6.51 -16.37 -3.14
CA TYR A 77 7.47 -16.12 -4.21
C TYR A 77 7.00 -15.05 -5.20
N LEU A 78 5.99 -14.25 -4.84
CA LEU A 78 5.53 -13.17 -5.71
C LEU A 78 6.63 -12.14 -5.90
N ILE A 79 7.10 -12.02 -7.15
CA ILE A 79 7.99 -10.93 -7.55
C ILE A 79 7.11 -9.71 -7.80
N MET A 80 7.35 -8.64 -7.06
CA MET A 80 6.77 -7.34 -7.31
C MET A 80 7.71 -6.52 -8.20
N TRP A 81 7.15 -5.88 -9.22
CA TRP A 81 7.83 -4.87 -10.03
C TRP A 81 7.29 -3.50 -9.65
N VAL A 82 8.18 -2.63 -9.20
CA VAL A 82 7.89 -1.30 -8.69
C VAL A 82 8.36 -0.28 -9.72
N MET A 83 7.49 0.64 -10.09
CA MET A 83 7.83 1.77 -10.95
C MET A 83 7.65 3.07 -10.18
N ILE A 84 8.67 3.90 -10.21
CA ILE A 84 8.74 5.18 -9.49
C ILE A 84 8.74 6.31 -10.51
N TRP A 85 7.83 7.26 -10.33
CA TRP A 85 7.64 8.38 -11.25
C TRP A 85 7.76 9.70 -10.51
N ASP A 86 8.50 10.63 -11.11
CA ASP A 86 8.64 12.01 -10.64
C ASP A 86 7.68 12.94 -11.39
N ARG A 87 7.05 13.88 -10.66
CA ARG A 87 6.40 15.04 -11.27
C ARG A 87 7.44 16.12 -11.53
N VAL A 88 7.58 16.56 -12.78
CA VAL A 88 8.47 17.66 -13.19
C VAL A 88 8.14 18.96 -12.45
N SER A 89 6.87 19.15 -12.10
CA SER A 89 6.38 20.32 -11.35
C SER A 89 6.70 20.27 -9.85
N THR A 90 7.07 19.11 -9.29
CA THR A 90 7.44 18.99 -7.89
C THR A 90 8.94 19.25 -7.73
N VAL A 91 9.30 20.13 -6.78
CA VAL A 91 10.71 20.38 -6.49
C VAL A 91 11.29 19.15 -5.80
N ARG A 92 12.47 18.67 -6.21
CA ARG A 92 13.10 17.46 -5.64
C ARG A 92 13.33 17.50 -4.12
N ASP A 93 13.61 18.69 -3.59
CA ASP A 93 13.76 18.88 -2.13
C ASP A 93 12.43 18.69 -1.38
N GLU A 94 11.29 18.82 -2.08
CA GLU A 94 9.95 18.56 -1.54
C GLU A 94 9.60 17.08 -1.58
N MET A 95 9.74 16.43 -2.75
CA MET A 95 9.45 15.01 -2.94
C MET A 95 10.31 14.43 -4.05
N TRP A 96 10.73 13.19 -3.85
CA TRP A 96 11.36 12.33 -4.84
C TRP A 96 10.53 11.05 -4.98
N GLY A 97 10.17 10.73 -6.23
CA GLY A 97 9.26 9.66 -6.57
C GLY A 97 7.81 9.97 -6.23
N ASP A 98 7.20 11.03 -6.78
CA ASP A 98 5.80 11.43 -6.51
C ASP A 98 4.77 10.29 -6.59
N ILE A 99 4.98 9.29 -7.45
CA ILE A 99 4.06 8.17 -7.65
C ILE A 99 4.85 6.87 -7.69
N VAL A 100 4.36 5.87 -6.96
CA VAL A 100 4.89 4.51 -6.99
C VAL A 100 3.77 3.55 -7.34
N LEU A 101 3.98 2.76 -8.40
CA LEU A 101 3.05 1.73 -8.86
C LEU A 101 3.73 0.38 -8.76
N SER A 102 3.21 -0.49 -7.91
CA SER A 102 3.72 -1.85 -7.76
C SER A 102 2.80 -2.84 -8.46
N ARG A 103 3.38 -3.78 -9.21
CA ARG A 103 2.66 -4.81 -9.96
C ARG A 103 3.23 -6.19 -9.74
N THR A 104 2.43 -7.22 -9.95
CA THR A 104 2.91 -8.59 -10.01
C THR A 104 3.82 -8.80 -11.23
N CYS A 105 4.85 -9.62 -11.07
CA CYS A 105 5.81 -10.01 -12.10
C CYS A 105 6.12 -11.51 -11.95
N PRO A 106 6.48 -12.22 -13.04
CA PRO A 106 6.43 -11.80 -14.44
C PRO A 106 5.09 -12.04 -15.13
N TYR A 107 4.10 -12.65 -14.44
CA TYR A 107 3.00 -13.34 -15.12
C TYR A 107 1.69 -12.56 -15.29
N THR A 108 1.24 -11.75 -14.32
CA THR A 108 -0.10 -11.12 -14.39
C THR A 108 -0.07 -9.61 -14.64
N GLY A 109 0.96 -8.89 -14.15
CA GLY A 109 1.04 -7.44 -14.31
C GLY A 109 -0.06 -6.67 -13.56
N GLU A 110 -0.73 -7.33 -12.62
CA GLU A 110 -1.82 -6.77 -11.82
C GLU A 110 -1.26 -5.83 -10.76
N TYR A 111 -1.99 -4.75 -10.46
CA TYR A 111 -1.55 -3.78 -9.46
C TYR A 111 -1.72 -4.36 -8.06
N THR A 112 -0.67 -4.23 -7.28
CA THR A 112 -0.56 -4.77 -5.91
C THR A 112 -0.52 -3.67 -4.87
N GLU A 113 -0.02 -2.49 -5.23
CA GLU A 113 0.11 -1.34 -4.36
C GLU A 113 0.21 -0.06 -5.19
N ILE A 114 -0.37 1.02 -4.68
CA ILE A 114 -0.20 2.36 -5.21
C ILE A 114 0.17 3.30 -4.08
N ARG A 115 1.21 4.10 -4.32
CA ARG A 115 1.62 5.20 -3.45
C ARG A 115 1.61 6.49 -4.26
N TRP A 116 1.15 7.58 -3.66
CA TRP A 116 1.22 8.87 -4.31
C TRP A 116 1.36 10.02 -3.32
N TYR A 117 2.01 11.06 -3.79
CA TYR A 117 2.13 12.33 -3.10
C TYR A 117 1.09 13.32 -3.65
N ASP A 118 0.36 13.98 -2.76
CA ASP A 118 -0.53 15.08 -3.10
C ASP A 118 0.20 16.41 -2.91
N PRO A 119 0.56 17.13 -4.00
CA PRO A 119 1.31 18.38 -3.92
C PRO A 119 0.49 19.54 -3.33
N VAL A 120 -0.84 19.42 -3.24
CA VAL A 120 -1.71 20.44 -2.65
C VAL A 120 -1.76 20.28 -1.14
N THR A 121 -2.04 19.07 -0.65
CA THR A 121 -2.13 18.81 0.80
C THR A 121 -0.79 18.48 1.45
N LYS A 122 0.25 18.24 0.64
CA LYS A 122 1.59 17.82 1.05
C LYS A 122 1.56 16.50 1.83
N LYS A 123 0.65 15.58 1.45
CA LYS A 123 0.45 14.27 2.10
C LYS A 123 0.88 13.12 1.19
N LYS A 124 1.44 12.09 1.81
CA LYS A 124 1.78 10.83 1.16
C LYS A 124 0.67 9.82 1.45
N HIS A 125 0.27 9.10 0.43
CA HIS A 125 -0.84 8.16 0.49
C HIS A 125 -0.40 6.78 0.02
N ILE A 126 -1.01 5.75 0.59
CA ILE A 126 -0.75 4.37 0.20
C ILE A 126 -2.01 3.52 0.32
N VAL A 127 -2.18 2.59 -0.61
CA VAL A 127 -3.18 1.51 -0.53
C VAL A 127 -2.66 0.27 -1.25
N TYR A 128 -3.01 -0.91 -0.75
CA TYR A 128 -2.61 -2.19 -1.30
C TYR A 128 -3.83 -3.00 -1.76
N ASN A 129 -3.58 -3.93 -2.69
CA ASN A 129 -4.59 -4.86 -3.20
C ASN A 129 -4.68 -6.09 -2.28
N PRO A 130 -5.83 -6.32 -1.61
CA PRO A 130 -5.99 -7.46 -0.71
C PRO A 130 -6.00 -8.82 -1.43
N GLU A 131 -6.20 -8.85 -2.75
CA GLU A 131 -6.14 -10.10 -3.55
C GLU A 131 -4.71 -10.63 -3.70
N HIS A 132 -3.70 -9.77 -3.62
CA HIS A 132 -2.30 -10.15 -3.83
C HIS A 132 -1.45 -10.02 -2.57
N ALA A 133 -1.76 -9.07 -1.70
CA ALA A 133 -1.01 -8.80 -0.49
C ALA A 133 -1.89 -8.93 0.76
N CYS A 134 -1.32 -9.49 1.82
CA CYS A 134 -1.97 -9.57 3.13
C CYS A 134 -1.76 -8.29 3.97
N CYS A 135 -0.77 -7.47 3.61
CA CYS A 135 -0.40 -6.24 4.31
C CYS A 135 0.40 -5.31 3.38
N LEU A 136 0.56 -4.05 3.78
CA LEU A 136 1.47 -3.09 3.16
C LEU A 136 2.90 -3.64 3.08
N THR A 137 3.62 -3.20 2.05
CA THR A 137 5.04 -3.46 1.84
C THR A 137 5.94 -3.21 3.08
N THR A 138 7.09 -3.88 3.11
CA THR A 138 8.21 -3.55 4.03
C THR A 138 9.10 -2.43 3.54
N LYS A 139 8.95 -2.00 2.30
CA LYS A 139 9.71 -0.89 1.71
C LYS A 139 9.16 0.44 2.22
N VAL A 140 9.20 0.63 3.55
CA VAL A 140 8.84 1.88 4.22
C VAL A 140 9.95 2.89 3.97
N PRO A 141 9.66 4.05 3.36
CA PRO A 141 10.68 5.06 3.07
C PRO A 141 11.35 5.59 4.34
N LEU A 142 12.69 5.57 4.37
CA LEU A 142 13.47 6.06 5.50
C LEU A 142 13.70 7.59 5.44
N ALA A 143 13.78 8.15 4.23
CA ALA A 143 13.86 9.60 4.04
C ALA A 143 12.45 10.20 3.98
N TYR A 144 12.29 11.41 4.52
CA TYR A 144 10.97 12.03 4.63
C TYR A 144 10.39 12.42 3.26
N ASN A 145 11.24 12.74 2.29
CA ASN A 145 10.89 13.20 0.94
C ASN A 145 11.08 12.11 -0.13
N THR A 146 10.98 10.82 0.21
CA THR A 146 10.89 9.74 -0.78
C THR A 146 9.65 8.86 -0.55
N MET A 147 9.18 8.23 -1.62
CA MET A 147 8.05 7.30 -1.63
C MET A 147 8.49 5.84 -1.68
N PHE A 148 9.78 5.57 -1.90
CA PHE A 148 10.36 4.24 -1.93
C PHE A 148 11.79 4.23 -1.37
#